data_AF-R7UDI1-F1
#
_entry.id   AF-R7UDI1-F1
#
_cell.length_a   1.000
_cell.length_b   1.000
_cell.length_c   1.000
_cell.angle_alpha   90.00
_cell.angle_beta   90.00
_cell.angle_gamma   90.00
#
_symmetry.space_group_name_H-M   'P 1'
#
loop_
_entity.id
_entity.type
_entity.pdbx_description
1 polymer ?
#
loop_
_entity_poly.entity_id
_entity_poly.type
_entity_poly.pdbx_seq_one_letter_code
_entity_poly.pdbx_strand_id
1 'polypeptide(L)' 'HPSCTLRSSEQQLLATPRYNLNTFSGRKFAVGAPVLWNALPPALHFETDFKRFKSNLKTFYFKQAFSCSFLISFVQCI' A
#
# COMPACT_ATOMS: atom_id res chain seq x y z
N HIS A 1 -7.48 11.24 31.68
CA HIS A 1 -8.20 10.85 30.45
C HIS A 1 -7.44 9.69 29.82
N PRO A 2 -8.01 8.50 29.58
CA PRO A 2 -7.27 7.47 28.87
C PRO A 2 -7.14 7.95 27.42
N SER A 3 -5.92 8.09 26.94
CA SER A 3 -5.62 8.37 25.53
C SER A 3 -5.98 7.13 24.73
N CYS A 4 -7.15 7.14 24.10
CA CYS A 4 -7.56 6.08 23.18
C CYS A 4 -6.64 6.13 21.96
N THR A 5 -5.69 5.20 21.88
CA THR A 5 -4.85 5.02 20.69
C THR A 5 -5.75 4.66 19.51
N LEU A 6 -5.71 5.46 18.44
CA LEU A 6 -6.46 5.18 17.23
C LEU A 6 -5.89 3.95 16.53
N ARG A 7 -6.75 3.08 15.99
CA ARG A 7 -6.32 1.89 15.25
C ARG A 7 -5.38 2.20 14.07
N SER A 8 -5.49 3.39 13.47
CA SER A 8 -4.54 3.84 12.44
C SER A 8 -3.15 4.16 13.00
N SER A 9 -3.07 4.65 14.23
CA SER A 9 -1.80 4.92 14.93
C SER A 9 -1.03 3.63 15.20
N GLU A 10 -1.73 2.52 15.41
CA GLU A 10 -1.14 1.19 15.62
C GLU A 10 -0.71 0.53 14.30
N GLN A 11 -1.02 1.11 13.14
CA GLN A 11 -0.80 0.51 11.81
C GLN A 11 0.23 1.28 10.96
N GLN A 12 0.82 2.36 11.50
CA GLN A 12 1.74 3.27 10.79
C GLN A 12 1.21 3.77 9.43
N LEU A 13 -0.09 4.08 9.37
CA LEU A 13 -0.72 4.61 8.16
C LEU A 13 -0.41 6.10 7.97
N LEU A 14 -0.22 6.50 6.72
CA LEU A 14 -0.02 7.89 6.32
C LEU A 14 -1.38 8.57 6.07
N ALA A 15 -1.49 9.86 6.37
CA ALA A 15 -2.67 10.64 6.07
C ALA A 15 -2.78 10.87 4.54
N THR A 16 -3.86 10.38 3.92
CA THR A 16 -4.13 10.63 2.50
C THR A 16 -4.98 11.90 2.35
N PRO A 17 -4.45 12.97 1.71
CA PRO A 17 -5.22 14.19 1.49
C PRO A 17 -6.37 13.97 0.51
N ARG A 18 -7.51 14.62 0.76
CA ARG A 18 -8.61 14.66 -0.22
C ARG A 18 -8.22 15.53 -1.39
N TYR A 19 -8.56 15.10 -2.60
CA TYR A 19 -8.27 15.82 -3.83
C TYR A 19 -9.48 15.75 -4.76
N ASN A 20 -9.73 16.83 -5.50
CA ASN A 20 -10.97 17.00 -6.29
C ASN A 20 -10.81 16.60 -7.76
N LEU A 21 -9.58 16.49 -8.29
CA LEU A 21 -9.33 16.09 -9.69
C LEU A 21 -8.68 14.70 -9.76
N ASN A 22 -9.49 13.69 -10.09
CA ASN A 22 -9.08 12.28 -10.17
C ASN A 22 -7.94 12.02 -11.18
N THR A 23 -7.86 12.80 -12.25
CA THR A 23 -6.91 12.57 -13.35
C THR A 23 -5.53 13.16 -13.13
N PHE A 24 -5.42 14.37 -12.56
CA PHE A 24 -4.14 15.07 -12.41
C PHE A 24 -3.64 15.15 -10.96
N SER A 25 -4.55 15.36 -9.99
CA SER A 25 -4.14 15.53 -8.59
C SER A 25 -3.91 14.22 -7.84
N GLY A 26 -4.51 13.11 -8.28
CA GLY A 26 -4.25 11.78 -7.71
C GLY A 26 -2.81 11.29 -7.88
N ARG A 27 -2.11 11.78 -8.89
CA ARG A 27 -0.71 11.43 -9.20
C ARG A 27 0.31 12.24 -8.41
N LYS A 28 -0.11 13.29 -7.70
CA LYS A 28 0.81 14.08 -6.86
C LYS A 28 1.43 13.16 -5.82
N PHE A 29 2.72 13.30 -5.56
CA PHE A 29 3.41 12.48 -4.56
C PHE A 29 2.70 12.51 -3.20
N ALA A 30 2.22 13.68 -2.79
CA ALA A 30 1.46 13.87 -1.55
C ALA A 30 0.15 13.05 -1.47
N VAL A 31 -0.39 12.59 -2.60
CA VAL A 31 -1.57 11.71 -2.67
C VAL A 31 -1.16 10.27 -2.96
N GLY A 32 -0.30 10.04 -3.94
CA GLY A 32 0.09 8.70 -4.37
C GLY A 32 0.94 7.95 -3.34
N ALA A 33 1.85 8.63 -2.65
CA ALA A 33 2.70 8.01 -1.64
C ALA A 33 1.90 7.41 -0.46
N PRO A 34 1.00 8.16 0.21
CA PRO A 34 0.19 7.58 1.28
C PRO A 34 -0.75 6.48 0.79
N VAL A 35 -1.27 6.59 -0.45
CA VAL A 35 -2.09 5.52 -1.05
C VAL A 35 -1.29 4.23 -1.23
N LEU A 36 -0.10 4.29 -1.83
CA LEU A 36 0.75 3.11 -2.02
C LEU A 36 1.20 2.52 -0.69
N TRP A 37 1.62 3.37 0.24
CA TRP A 37 2.07 2.95 1.56
C TRP A 37 0.96 2.24 2.32
N ASN A 38 -0.23 2.85 2.42
CA ASN A 38 -1.35 2.30 3.17
C ASN A 38 -1.92 1.00 2.58
N ALA A 39 -1.61 0.68 1.32
CA ALA A 39 -1.99 -0.58 0.68
C ALA A 39 -1.05 -1.74 1.03
N LEU A 40 0.07 -1.47 1.71
CA LEU A 40 1.01 -2.50 2.12
C LEU A 40 0.50 -3.26 3.38
N PRO A 41 0.85 -4.55 3.52
CA PRO A 41 0.59 -5.29 4.74
C PRO A 41 1.37 -4.70 5.93
N PRO A 42 0.82 -4.73 7.16
CA PRO A 42 1.47 -4.18 8.36
C PRO A 42 2.88 -4.71 8.59
N ALA A 43 3.15 -5.98 8.24
CA ALA A 43 4.49 -6.58 8.36
C ALA A 43 5.58 -5.79 7.61
N LEU A 44 5.23 -5.10 6.51
CA LEU A 44 6.17 -4.24 5.78
C LEU A 44 6.37 -2.88 6.44
N HIS A 45 5.39 -2.36 7.18
CA HIS A 45 5.51 -1.08 7.86
C HIS A 45 6.49 -1.15 9.03
N PHE A 46 6.48 -2.27 9.76
CA PHE A 46 7.31 -2.47 10.95
C PHE A 46 8.70 -3.04 10.66
N GLU A 47 9.05 -3.28 9.39
CA GLU A 47 10.38 -3.78 9.02
C GLU A 47 11.43 -2.68 9.17
N THR A 48 12.30 -2.83 10.17
CA THR A 48 13.35 -1.84 10.46
C THR A 48 14.59 -1.99 9.58
N ASP A 49 14.79 -3.17 8.98
CA ASP A 49 15.92 -3.43 8.08
C ASP A 49 15.56 -3.09 6.63
N PHE A 50 16.28 -2.12 6.07
CA PHE A 50 16.02 -1.64 4.72
C PHE A 50 16.21 -2.69 3.61
N LYS A 51 17.17 -3.62 3.76
CA LYS A 51 17.41 -4.67 2.77
C LYS A 51 16.27 -5.68 2.79
N ARG A 52 15.81 -6.08 3.98
CA ARG A 52 14.64 -6.94 4.16
C ARG A 52 13.38 -6.27 3.66
N PHE A 53 13.17 -4.99 3.97
CA PHE A 53 12.04 -4.22 3.48
C PHE A 53 11.96 -4.27 1.95
N LYS A 54 13.05 -3.97 1.24
CA LYS A 54 13.11 -4.05 -0.23
C LYS A 54 12.76 -5.44 -0.77
N SER A 55 13.32 -6.49 -0.15
CA SER A 55 13.09 -7.88 -0.58
C SER A 55 11.65 -8.32 -0.36
N ASN A 56 11.09 -8.00 0.80
CA ASN A 56 9.71 -8.32 1.16
C ASN A 56 8.71 -7.51 0.31
N LEU A 57 8.99 -6.23 0.05
CA LEU A 57 8.17 -5.36 -0.81
C LEU A 57 8.10 -5.91 -2.24
N LYS A 58 9.24 -6.29 -2.82
CA LYS A 58 9.28 -6.91 -4.15
C LYS A 58 8.49 -8.22 -4.17
N THR A 59 8.66 -9.06 -3.15
CA THR A 59 7.94 -10.33 -3.02
C THR A 59 6.44 -10.12 -2.92
N PHE A 60 5.99 -9.14 -2.14
CA PHE A 60 4.58 -8.79 -2.00
C PHE A 60 3.95 -8.39 -3.34
N TYR A 61 4.56 -7.44 -4.08
CA TYR A 61 4.02 -7.02 -5.37
C TYR A 61 4.10 -8.12 -6.43
N PHE A 62 5.14 -8.95 -6.41
CA PHE A 62 5.24 -10.09 -7.32
C PHE A 62 4.12 -11.10 -7.06
N LYS A 63 3.88 -11.44 -5.78
CA LYS A 63 2.73 -12.28 -5.40
C LYS A 63 1.42 -11.62 -5.81
N GLN A 64 1.25 -10.31 -5.61
CA GLN A 64 0.02 -9.61 -5.98
C GLN A 64 -0.25 -9.66 -7.49
N ALA A 65 0.79 -9.53 -8.32
CA ALA A 65 0.67 -9.52 -9.78
C ALA A 65 0.56 -10.94 -10.39
N PHE A 66 1.19 -11.94 -9.76
CA PHE A 66 1.36 -13.28 -10.33
C PHE A 66 0.83 -14.42 -9.45
N SER A 67 -0.02 -14.13 -8.46
CA SER A 67 -0.70 -15.20 -7.71
C SER A 67 -1.68 -15.93 -8.63
N CYS A 68 -1.77 -17.26 -8.45
CA CYS A 68 -2.44 -18.20 -9.37
C CYS A 68 -3.89 -17.86 -9.75
N SER A 69 -4.55 -16.96 -9.02
CA SER A 69 -5.89 -16.44 -9.30
C SER A 69 -5.95 -15.34 -10.37
N PHE A 70 -4.83 -14.69 -10.72
CA PHE A 70 -4.81 -13.59 -11.70
C PHE A 70 -4.78 -14.06 -13.17
N LEU A 71 -4.46 -15.34 -13.41
CA LEU A 71 -4.52 -15.94 -14.75
C LEU A 71 -5.97 -16.12 -15.25
N ILE A 72 -6.97 -16.15 -14.35
CA ILE A 72 -8.38 -16.33 -14.74
C ILE A 72 -8.97 -15.02 -15.32
N SER A 73 -8.51 -13.85 -14.87
CA SER A 73 -8.98 -12.57 -15.43
C SER A 73 -8.24 -12.14 -16.70
N PHE A 74 -7.00 -12.60 -16.91
CA PHE A 74 -6.23 -12.26 -18.10
C PHE A 74 -6.63 -13.10 -19.34
N VAL A 75 -7.10 -14.34 -19.14
CA VAL A 75 -7.59 -15.21 -20.23
C VAL A 75 -9.02 -14.86 -20.66
N GLN A 76 -9.77 -14.08 -19.88
CA GLN A 76 -11.13 -13.67 -20.26
C GLN A 76 -11.18 -12.36 -21.08
N CYS A 77 -10.00 -11.77 -21.37
CA CYS A 77 -9.88 -10.54 -22.16
C CYS A 77 -8.95 -10.69 -23.38
N ILE A 78 -8.65 -11.92 -23.79
CA ILE A 78 -8.13 -12.29 -25.13
C ILE A 78 -9.12 -13.31 -25.71
#